data_AF-A0A6J4HW35-F1
#
_entry.id   AF-A0A6J4HW35-F1
#
_cell.length_a   1.000
_cell.length_b   1.000
_cell.length_c   1.000
_cell.angle_alpha   90.00
_cell.angle_beta   90.00
_cell.angle_gamma   90.00
#
_symmetry.space_group_name_H-M   'P 1'
#
loop_
_entity.id
_entity.type
_entity.pdbx_description
1 polymer ?
#
loop_
_entity_poly.entity_id
_entity_poly.type
_entity_poly.pdbx_seq_one_letter_code
_entity_poly.pdbx_strand_id
1 'polypeptide(L)'
;MDPCVVPGTVDIGRALDDLVLRAAISELSAGADVVTSVCTGAFLLAEAGLLEGRAWTTHWEDVDALVTELGAEGATRSDRDHTDLRADLWLKAR
;
A
#
# COMPACT_ATOMS: atom_id res chain seq x y z
N MET A 1 7.31 15.71 -12.18
CA MET A 1 6.52 14.52 -11.84
C MET A 1 6.88 14.25 -10.40
N ASP A 2 5.91 14.43 -9.52
CA ASP A 2 6.15 14.42 -8.08
C ASP A 2 5.41 13.20 -7.51
N PRO A 3 6.13 12.08 -7.25
CA PRO A 3 5.51 10.88 -6.73
C PRO A 3 5.34 10.94 -5.20
N CYS A 4 4.20 10.44 -4.72
CA CYS A 4 3.98 10.12 -3.32
C CYS A 4 4.23 8.63 -3.11
N VAL A 5 5.28 8.29 -2.36
CA VAL A 5 5.64 6.91 -2.02
C VAL A 5 5.38 6.68 -0.54
N VAL A 6 4.53 5.70 -0.23
CA VAL A 6 4.24 5.28 1.15
C VAL A 6 5.04 4.02 1.48
N PRO A 7 6.11 4.13 2.28
CA PRO A 7 6.91 2.96 2.66
C PRO A 7 6.16 2.07 3.65
N GLY A 8 6.67 0.83 3.79
CA GLY A 8 6.21 -0.09 4.82
C GLY A 8 6.58 0.38 6.23
N THR A 9 5.82 -0.13 7.19
CA THR A 9 6.07 0.02 8.62
C THR A 9 6.11 -1.36 9.27
N VAL A 10 6.79 -1.48 10.41
CA VAL A 10 6.84 -2.73 11.18
C VAL A 10 5.56 -2.92 12.00
N ASP A 11 4.97 -1.83 12.48
CA ASP A 11 3.76 -1.84 13.31
C ASP A 11 2.61 -1.16 12.55
N ILE A 12 1.89 -1.98 11.78
CA ILE A 12 0.79 -1.54 10.92
C ILE A 12 -0.32 -0.90 11.76
N GLY A 13 -0.67 -1.51 12.90
CA GLY A 13 -1.74 -1.01 13.77
C GLY A 13 -1.43 0.38 14.31
N ARG A 14 -0.21 0.58 14.83
CA ARG A 14 0.22 1.91 15.28
C ARG A 14 0.23 2.94 14.15
N ALA A 15 0.62 2.55 12.93
CA ALA A 15 0.61 3.46 11.78
C ALA A 15 -0.82 3.85 11.37
N LEU A 16 -1.78 2.93 11.44
CA LEU A 16 -3.19 3.18 11.13
C LEU A 16 -3.88 4.06 12.20
N ASP A 17 -3.43 3.99 13.46
CA ASP A 17 -3.93 4.83 14.55
C ASP A 17 -3.33 6.26 14.55
N ASP A 18 -2.26 6.50 13.79
CA ASP A 18 -1.61 7.81 13.70
C ASP A 18 -2.36 8.76 12.75
N LEU A 19 -3.24 9.58 13.32
CA LEU A 19 -4.02 10.56 12.58
C LEU A 19 -3.17 11.61 11.83
N VAL A 20 -1.99 11.94 12.35
CA VAL A 20 -1.11 12.93 11.71
C VAL A 20 -0.48 12.32 10.46
N LEU A 21 0.00 11.07 10.56
CA LEU A 21 0.52 10.33 9.41
C LEU A 21 -0.55 10.18 8.32
N ARG A 22 -1.77 9.79 8.71
CA ARG A 22 -2.89 9.62 7.77
C ARG A 22 -3.25 10.91 7.06
N ALA A 23 -3.32 12.03 7.80
CA ALA A 23 -3.60 13.33 7.21
C ALA A 23 -2.51 13.72 6.20
N ALA A 24 -1.24 13.50 6.53
CA ALA A 24 -0.12 13.78 5.64
C ALA A 24 -0.18 12.93 4.36
N ILE A 25 -0.50 11.64 4.45
CA ILE A 25 -0.65 10.75 3.28
C ILE A 25 -1.80 11.22 2.39
N SER A 26 -2.93 11.60 2.98
CA SER A 26 -4.08 12.13 2.22
C SER A 26 -3.73 13.43 1.48
N GLU A 27 -3.04 14.37 2.15
CA GLU A 27 -2.64 15.64 1.55
C GLU A 27 -1.61 15.44 0.42
N LEU A 28 -0.57 14.66 0.67
CA LEU A 28 0.50 14.41 -0.32
C LEU A 28 -0.01 13.62 -1.52
N SER A 29 -0.88 12.63 -1.31
CA SER A 29 -1.43 11.82 -2.40
C SER A 29 -2.39 12.61 -3.29
N ALA A 30 -3.12 13.59 -2.76
CA ALA A 30 -4.04 14.43 -3.55
C ALA A 30 -3.31 15.31 -4.58
N GLY A 31 -2.08 15.71 -4.29
CA GLY A 31 -1.25 16.54 -5.18
C GLY A 31 -0.31 15.74 -6.10
N ALA A 32 -0.19 14.43 -5.90
CA ALA A 32 0.81 13.61 -6.59
C ALA A 32 0.33 13.13 -7.96
N ASP A 33 1.25 13.14 -8.94
CA ASP A 33 1.00 12.55 -10.25
C ASP A 33 0.92 11.02 -10.16
N VAL A 34 1.69 10.44 -9.22
CA VAL A 34 1.80 9.01 -8.96
C VAL A 34 1.79 8.80 -7.45
N VAL A 35 0.95 7.87 -7.00
CA VAL A 35 0.86 7.40 -5.62
C VAL A 35 1.14 5.91 -5.62
N THR A 36 2.04 5.48 -4.75
CA THR A 36 2.49 4.10 -4.70
C THR A 36 2.91 3.71 -3.29
N SER A 37 3.02 2.41 -3.03
CA SER A 37 3.51 1.89 -1.76
C SER A 37 4.48 0.75 -1.94
N VAL A 38 5.25 0.50 -0.88
CA VAL A 38 6.16 -0.64 -0.76
C VAL A 38 5.80 -1.41 0.50
N CYS A 39 5.84 -2.74 0.45
CA CYS A 39 5.63 -3.60 1.61
C CYS A 39 4.27 -3.35 2.29
N THR A 40 4.23 -3.14 3.60
CA THR A 40 3.02 -2.88 4.39
C THR A 40 2.46 -1.46 4.22
N GLY A 41 3.09 -0.60 3.41
CA GLY A 41 2.57 0.73 3.09
C GLY A 41 1.21 0.68 2.36
N ALA A 42 0.90 -0.46 1.74
CA ALA A 42 -0.38 -0.71 1.09
C ALA A 42 -1.57 -0.62 2.06
N PHE A 43 -1.39 -0.94 3.34
CA PHE A 43 -2.45 -0.81 4.36
C PHE A 43 -2.85 0.66 4.57
N LEU A 44 -1.89 1.57 4.52
CA LEU A 44 -2.16 3.01 4.62
C LEU A 44 -2.84 3.56 3.36
N LEU A 45 -2.50 3.02 2.19
CA LEU A 45 -3.21 3.34 0.94
C LEU A 45 -4.63 2.76 0.93
N ALA A 46 -4.82 1.56 1.48
CA ALA A 46 -6.13 0.93 1.66
C ALA A 46 -7.03 1.80 2.54
N GLU A 47 -6.53 2.21 3.71
CA GLU A 47 -7.24 3.08 4.65
C GLU A 47 -7.57 4.47 4.05
N ALA A 48 -6.73 4.96 3.13
CA ALA A 48 -6.99 6.18 2.39
C ALA A 48 -7.97 6.00 1.20
N GLY A 49 -8.50 4.79 0.98
CA GLY A 49 -9.40 4.46 -0.14
C GLY A 49 -8.71 4.43 -1.51
N LEU A 50 -7.37 4.45 -1.54
CA LEU A 50 -6.59 4.60 -2.78
C LEU A 50 -6.41 3.29 -3.55
N LEU A 51 -6.81 2.15 -2.96
CA LEU A 51 -6.72 0.82 -3.57
C LEU A 51 -8.08 0.29 -4.06
N GLU A 52 -9.19 0.97 -3.79
CA GLU A 52 -10.53 0.53 -4.16
C GLU A 52 -10.67 0.33 -5.68
N GLY A 53 -11.10 -0.88 -6.09
CA GLY A 53 -11.28 -1.24 -7.50
C GLY A 53 -9.98 -1.32 -8.30
N ARG A 54 -8.81 -1.36 -7.64
CA ARG A 54 -7.49 -1.43 -8.29
C ARG A 54 -6.78 -2.73 -7.94
N ALA A 55 -5.87 -3.15 -8.81
CA ALA A 55 -4.93 -4.21 -8.44
C ALA A 55 -4.03 -3.73 -7.30
N TRP A 56 -3.75 -4.59 -6.34
CA TRP A 56 -2.95 -4.27 -5.17
C TRP A 56 -2.03 -5.42 -4.77
N THR A 57 -0.95 -5.10 -4.06
CA THR A 57 -0.07 -6.06 -3.40
C THR A 57 0.43 -5.46 -2.09
N THR A 58 1.01 -6.28 -1.23
CA THR A 58 1.64 -5.86 0.02
C THR A 58 2.77 -6.81 0.37
N HIS A 59 3.34 -6.68 1.57
CA HIS A 59 4.33 -7.65 2.05
C HIS A 59 3.75 -9.07 2.01
N TRP A 60 4.55 -10.03 1.56
CA TRP A 60 4.10 -11.41 1.32
C TRP A 60 3.54 -12.11 2.58
N GLU A 61 4.00 -11.73 3.78
CA GLU A 61 3.46 -12.22 5.06
C GLU A 61 2.06 -11.67 5.36
N ASP A 62 1.73 -10.49 4.82
CA ASP A 62 0.55 -9.71 5.20
C ASP A 62 -0.53 -9.68 4.12
N VAL A 63 -0.34 -10.41 3.00
CA VAL A 63 -1.33 -10.49 1.91
C VAL A 63 -2.67 -10.97 2.43
N ASP A 64 -2.69 -12.04 3.24
CA ASP A 64 -3.94 -12.63 3.73
C ASP A 64 -4.66 -11.66 4.70
N ALA A 65 -3.91 -10.83 5.44
CA ALA A 65 -4.48 -9.77 6.27
C ALA A 65 -5.12 -8.68 5.40
N LEU A 66 -4.43 -8.19 4.37
CA LEU A 66 -5.01 -7.16 3.48
C LEU A 66 -6.18 -7.68 2.63
N VAL A 67 -6.19 -8.97 2.28
CA VAL A 67 -7.35 -9.64 1.64
C VAL A 67 -8.57 -9.62 2.56
N THR A 68 -8.36 -9.76 3.87
CA THR A 68 -9.46 -9.70 4.84
C THR A 68 -10.10 -8.31 4.87
N GLU A 69 -9.32 -7.25 4.65
CA GLU A 69 -9.78 -5.87 4.63
C GLU A 69 -10.41 -5.45 3.30
N LEU A 70 -9.76 -5.77 2.17
CA LEU A 70 -10.16 -5.28 0.84
C LEU A 70 -10.92 -6.30 -0.02
N GLY A 71 -10.96 -7.56 0.41
CA GLY A 71 -11.38 -8.70 -0.42
C GLY A 71 -10.28 -9.18 -1.36
N ALA A 72 -10.41 -10.41 -1.86
CA ALA A 72 -9.40 -11.01 -2.74
C ALA A 72 -9.37 -10.41 -4.16
N GLU A 73 -10.38 -9.60 -4.51
CA GLU A 73 -10.47 -8.95 -5.81
C GLU A 73 -9.39 -7.86 -5.91
N GLY A 74 -8.48 -8.03 -6.88
CA GLY A 74 -7.34 -7.13 -7.09
C GLY A 74 -6.04 -7.57 -6.42
N ALA A 75 -6.05 -8.57 -5.52
CA ALA A 75 -4.85 -9.07 -4.87
C ALA A 75 -3.87 -9.71 -5.89
N THR A 76 -2.63 -9.23 -5.91
CA THR A 76 -1.53 -9.81 -6.69
C THR A 76 -0.47 -10.35 -5.73
N ARG A 77 -0.12 -11.62 -5.85
CA ARG A 77 0.74 -12.33 -4.89
C ARG A 77 2.18 -12.38 -5.40
N SER A 78 3.10 -11.87 -4.60
CA SER A 78 4.55 -12.10 -4.75
C SER A 78 4.93 -13.47 -4.17
N ASP A 79 5.84 -14.19 -4.82
CA ASP A 79 6.43 -15.40 -4.27
C ASP A 79 7.41 -15.09 -3.13
N ARG A 80 7.40 -15.96 -2.11
CA ARG A 80 8.06 -15.84 -0.80
C ARG A 80 9.60 -15.75 -0.85
N ASP A 81 10.22 -16.01 -2.00
CA ASP A 81 11.66 -16.30 -2.10
C ASP A 81 12.58 -15.06 -2.19
N HIS A 82 12.09 -13.84 -1.92
CA HIS A 82 12.84 -12.56 -2.05
C HIS A 82 13.55 -12.34 -3.40
N THR A 83 13.30 -13.21 -4.38
CA THR A 83 13.96 -13.23 -5.69
C THR A 83 13.21 -12.38 -6.71
N ASP A 84 11.95 -12.04 -6.43
CA ASP A 84 11.17 -11.12 -7.24
C ASP A 84 10.99 -9.76 -6.53
N LEU A 85 12.09 -9.01 -6.45
CA LEU A 85 12.10 -7.61 -5.99
C LEU A 85 11.14 -6.71 -6.78
N ARG A 86 10.60 -7.18 -7.92
CA ARG A 86 9.56 -6.44 -8.63
C ARG A 86 8.29 -6.43 -7.82
N ALA A 87 7.89 -7.52 -7.19
CA ALA A 87 6.61 -7.57 -6.49
C ALA A 87 6.56 -6.75 -5.19
N ASP A 88 7.71 -6.39 -4.62
CA ASP A 88 7.81 -5.46 -3.48
C ASP A 88 7.61 -3.99 -3.89
N LEU A 89 7.59 -3.69 -5.19
CA LEU A 89 7.60 -2.33 -5.73
C LEU A 89 6.66 -2.18 -6.94
N TRP A 90 5.34 -2.23 -6.71
CA TRP A 90 4.36 -1.77 -7.72
C TRP A 90 3.13 -1.12 -7.10
N LEU A 91 2.86 0.13 -7.50
CA LEU A 91 1.59 0.53 -8.11
C LEU A 91 1.66 1.88 -8.79
N LYS A 92 0.96 1.97 -9.93
CA LYS A 92 0.90 3.13 -10.81
C LYS A 92 -0.37 3.91 -10.46
N ALA A 93 -0.27 5.05 -9.76
CA ALA A 93 -1.41 5.97 -9.75
C ALA A 93 -1.52 6.66 -11.10
N ARG A 94 -2.41 6.13 -11.91
CA ARG A 94 -3.61 6.76 -12.45
C ARG A 94 -4.47 5.62 -12.99
#